data_AF-A0A950Q2S7-F1
#
_entry.id   AF-A0A950Q2S7-F1
#
_cell.length_a   1.000
_cell.length_b   1.000
_cell.length_c   1.000
_cell.angle_alpha   90.00
_cell.angle_beta   90.00
_cell.angle_gamma   90.00
#
_symmetry.space_group_name_H-M   'P 1'
#
loop_
_entity.id
_entity.type
_entity.pdbx_description
1 polymer ?
#
loop_
_entity_poly.entity_id
_entity_poly.type
_entity_poly.pdbx_seq_one_letter_code
_entity_poly.pdbx_strand_id
1 'polypeptide(L)'
;MALRIFTVWALLAAAPVRSVAADCTQETLTVQNTPVTIVYCVTGPARHDGTTEIFVPFSVRYSARGASAQRAGQLHFLADEGVSRVLSTIDLTAVNLAGTLHLTLAYSRGLVHVEGALLTPGAITIK
;
A
#
# COMPACT_ATOMS: atom_id res chain seq x y z
N MET A 1 24.45 -18.18 -62.58
CA MET A 1 23.38 -17.28 -62.12
C MET A 1 23.11 -17.62 -60.67
N ALA A 2 23.71 -16.87 -59.73
CA ALA A 2 23.67 -17.18 -58.29
C ALA A 2 22.74 -16.19 -57.59
N LEU A 3 21.64 -16.69 -57.02
CA LEU A 3 20.67 -15.93 -56.27
C LEU A 3 21.04 -15.99 -54.78
N ARG A 4 21.41 -14.86 -54.18
CA ARG A 4 21.54 -14.67 -52.72
C ARG A 4 20.71 -13.46 -52.36
N ILE A 5 19.82 -13.56 -51.38
CA ILE A 5 19.32 -12.45 -50.53
C ILE A 5 18.54 -13.12 -49.38
N PHE A 6 19.16 -13.25 -48.20
CA PHE A 6 19.15 -12.32 -47.06
C PHE A 6 17.87 -12.38 -46.24
N THR A 7 17.85 -13.32 -45.30
CA THR A 7 16.86 -13.46 -44.24
C THR A 7 17.10 -12.39 -43.18
N VAL A 8 16.28 -11.34 -43.17
CA VAL A 8 16.32 -10.30 -42.14
C VAL A 8 15.63 -10.84 -40.88
N TRP A 9 16.41 -11.09 -39.83
CA TRP A 9 15.90 -11.42 -38.51
C TRP A 9 15.44 -10.13 -37.81
N ALA A 10 14.12 -9.95 -37.68
CA ALA A 10 13.55 -8.89 -36.87
C ALA A 10 13.68 -9.26 -35.38
N LEU A 11 14.70 -8.70 -34.71
CA LEU A 11 14.81 -8.72 -33.25
C LEU A 11 13.67 -7.86 -32.66
N LEU A 12 12.64 -8.50 -32.11
CA LEU A 12 11.66 -7.84 -31.27
C LEU A 12 12.37 -7.35 -29.99
N ALA A 13 12.64 -6.05 -29.94
CA ALA A 13 13.06 -5.37 -28.73
C ALA A 13 11.89 -5.36 -27.74
N ALA A 14 11.93 -6.24 -26.74
CA ALA A 14 11.04 -6.16 -25.59
C ALA A 14 11.32 -4.86 -24.84
N ALA A 15 10.46 -3.86 -25.00
CA ALA A 15 10.56 -2.62 -24.24
C ALA A 15 10.31 -2.94 -22.76
N PRO A 16 11.20 -2.52 -21.83
CA PRO A 16 10.94 -2.68 -20.41
C PRO A 16 9.72 -1.81 -20.05
N VAL A 17 8.65 -2.47 -19.63
CA VAL A 17 7.51 -1.79 -19.00
C VAL A 17 8.05 -1.12 -17.74
N ARG A 18 8.24 0.20 -17.78
CA ARG A 18 8.52 0.99 -16.59
C ARG A 18 7.30 0.89 -15.69
N SER A 19 7.34 0.02 -14.69
CA SER A 19 6.39 0.10 -13.58
C SER A 19 6.59 1.46 -12.94
N VAL A 20 5.54 2.29 -12.92
CA VAL A 20 5.50 3.48 -12.08
C VAL A 20 5.83 3.00 -10.67
N ALA A 21 6.97 3.43 -10.12
CA ALA A 21 7.33 3.09 -8.75
C ALA A 21 6.20 3.66 -7.87
N ALA A 22 5.42 2.78 -7.25
CA ALA A 22 4.39 3.20 -6.32
C ALA A 22 5.09 3.85 -5.13
N ASP A 23 4.67 5.05 -4.77
CA ASP A 23 5.19 5.74 -3.59
C ASP A 23 4.70 4.99 -2.35
N CYS A 24 5.62 4.26 -1.71
CA CYS A 24 5.31 3.37 -0.60
C CYS A 24 5.94 3.85 0.71
N THR A 25 5.20 3.69 1.79
CA THR A 25 5.72 3.73 3.16
C THR A 25 5.79 2.30 3.70
N GLN A 26 6.75 2.06 4.59
CA GLN A 26 6.88 0.80 5.29
C GLN A 26 7.00 1.08 6.78
N GLU A 27 6.30 0.29 7.57
CA GLU A 27 6.34 0.36 9.02
C GLU A 27 6.34 -1.04 9.63
N THR A 28 7.06 -1.21 10.74
CA THR A 28 7.08 -2.47 11.49
C THR A 28 6.52 -2.22 12.88
N LEU A 29 5.42 -2.90 13.20
CA LEU A 29 4.74 -2.84 14.49
C LEU A 29 4.94 -4.16 15.24
N THR A 30 5.03 -4.11 16.56
CA THR A 30 5.14 -5.33 17.37
C THR A 30 3.76 -5.70 17.92
N VAL A 31 3.19 -6.81 17.46
CA VAL A 31 1.88 -7.32 17.89
C VAL A 31 2.07 -8.66 18.57
N GLN A 32 1.69 -8.79 19.85
CA GLN A 32 1.84 -10.04 20.62
C GLN A 32 3.27 -10.63 20.50
N ASN A 33 4.28 -9.78 20.72
CA ASN A 33 5.71 -10.11 20.55
C ASN A 33 6.11 -10.62 19.14
N THR A 34 5.31 -10.31 18.13
CA THR A 34 5.57 -10.66 16.74
C THR A 34 5.72 -9.39 15.91
N PRO A 35 6.85 -9.20 15.19
CA PRO A 35 6.97 -8.10 14.27
C PRO A 35 6.04 -8.31 13.07
N VAL A 36 5.16 -7.34 12.85
CA VAL A 36 4.27 -7.23 11.70
C VAL A 36 4.76 -6.08 10.85
N THR A 37 5.19 -6.37 9.62
CA THR A 37 5.58 -5.32 8.67
C THR A 37 4.39 -4.98 7.79
N ILE A 38 4.09 -3.70 7.68
CA ILE A 38 2.99 -3.14 6.90
C ILE A 38 3.60 -2.20 5.87
N VAL A 39 3.26 -2.40 4.60
CA VAL A 39 3.70 -1.59 3.48
C VAL A 39 2.47 -1.00 2.83
N TYR A 40 2.33 0.32 2.87
CA TYR A 40 1.27 1.06 2.19
C TYR A 40 1.86 1.72 0.95
N CYS A 41 1.19 1.57 -0.18
CA CYS A 41 1.60 2.15 -1.44
C CYS A 41 0.44 2.94 -2.05
N VAL A 42 0.72 4.14 -2.54
CA VAL A 42 -0.23 4.88 -3.37
C VAL A 42 -0.12 4.38 -4.80
N THR A 43 -1.22 3.87 -5.36
CA THR A 43 -1.24 3.13 -6.63
C THR A 43 -1.65 3.97 -7.82
N GLY A 44 -1.98 5.24 -7.61
CA GLY A 44 -2.38 6.17 -8.65
C GLY A 44 -2.51 7.60 -8.11
N PRO A 45 -2.78 8.58 -8.99
CA PRO A 45 -2.92 9.96 -8.57
C PRO A 45 -4.09 10.12 -7.60
N ALA A 46 -3.89 10.91 -6.55
CA ALA A 46 -4.97 11.36 -5.70
C ALA A 46 -5.97 12.21 -6.51
N ARG A 47 -7.26 12.05 -6.23
CA ARG A 47 -8.34 12.76 -6.91
C ARG A 47 -9.13 13.57 -5.91
N HIS A 48 -9.61 14.73 -6.32
CA HIS A 48 -10.55 15.52 -5.53
C HIS A 48 -11.96 15.35 -6.09
N ASP A 49 -12.98 15.38 -5.23
CA ASP A 49 -14.40 15.40 -5.65
C ASP A 49 -14.86 16.79 -6.12
N GLY A 50 -14.02 17.81 -5.99
CA GLY A 50 -14.38 19.21 -6.23
C GLY A 50 -14.84 19.93 -4.96
N THR A 51 -14.83 19.25 -3.81
CA THR A 51 -15.00 19.83 -2.48
C THR A 51 -13.71 19.66 -1.67
N THR A 52 -13.82 19.37 -0.38
CA THR A 52 -12.71 19.16 0.53
C THR A 52 -12.27 17.70 0.59
N GLU A 53 -12.85 16.77 -0.18
CA GLU A 53 -12.46 15.35 -0.12
C GLU A 53 -11.33 15.01 -1.11
N ILE A 54 -10.38 14.19 -0.66
CA ILE A 54 -9.27 13.64 -1.42
C ILE A 54 -9.37 12.12 -1.40
N PHE A 55 -9.54 11.54 -2.57
CA PHE A 55 -9.49 10.11 -2.75
C PHE A 55 -8.10 9.64 -3.15
N VAL A 56 -7.55 8.72 -2.36
CA VAL A 56 -6.21 8.17 -2.57
C VAL A 56 -6.32 6.67 -2.86
N PRO A 57 -6.12 6.22 -4.11
CA PRO A 57 -6.05 4.80 -4.41
C PRO A 57 -4.80 4.20 -3.77
N PHE A 58 -4.95 3.06 -3.09
CA PHE A 58 -3.87 2.43 -2.35
C PHE A 58 -3.82 0.92 -2.54
N SER A 59 -2.64 0.35 -2.27
CA SER A 59 -2.48 -1.04 -1.89
C SER A 59 -1.76 -1.13 -0.55
N VAL A 60 -2.12 -2.12 0.26
CA VAL A 60 -1.41 -2.42 1.50
C VAL A 60 -1.06 -3.89 1.52
N ARG A 61 0.19 -4.18 1.85
CA ARG A 61 0.70 -5.51 2.12
C ARG A 61 1.12 -5.58 3.58
N TYR A 62 0.73 -6.64 4.27
CA TYR A 62 1.12 -6.86 5.65
C TYR A 62 1.61 -8.29 5.82
N SER A 63 2.67 -8.47 6.61
CA SER A 63 3.35 -9.76 6.75
C SER A 63 3.89 -9.98 8.15
N ALA A 64 3.80 -11.22 8.62
CA ALA A 64 4.37 -11.69 9.87
C ALA A 64 4.76 -13.17 9.75
N ARG A 65 5.89 -13.56 10.35
CA ARG A 65 6.34 -14.97 10.46
C ARG A 65 6.16 -15.81 9.17
N GLY A 66 6.61 -15.29 8.03
CA GLY A 66 6.56 -16.01 6.75
C GLY A 66 5.19 -16.04 6.06
N ALA A 67 4.15 -15.49 6.68
CA ALA A 67 2.86 -15.25 6.04
C ALA A 67 2.74 -13.79 5.59
N SER A 68 2.03 -13.57 4.49
CA SER A 68 1.74 -12.24 3.97
C SER A 68 0.36 -12.18 3.33
N ALA A 69 -0.31 -11.06 3.49
CA ALA A 69 -1.55 -10.75 2.82
C ALA A 69 -1.48 -9.35 2.21
N GLN A 70 -2.34 -9.11 1.22
CA GLN A 70 -2.43 -7.84 0.52
C GLN A 70 -3.89 -7.49 0.23
N ARG A 71 -4.19 -6.20 0.26
CA ARG A 71 -5.46 -5.65 -0.24
C ARG A 71 -5.20 -4.34 -0.98
N ALA A 72 -6.17 -3.91 -1.77
CA ALA A 72 -6.19 -2.62 -2.42
C ALA A 72 -7.54 -1.96 -2.24
N GLY A 73 -7.60 -0.65 -2.42
CA GLY A 73 -8.82 0.11 -2.27
C GLY A 73 -8.60 1.60 -2.47
N GLN A 74 -9.51 2.39 -1.88
CA GLN A 74 -9.48 3.84 -1.91
C GLN A 74 -9.61 4.36 -0.47
N LEU A 75 -8.74 5.29 -0.09
CA LEU A 75 -8.84 6.04 1.15
C LEU A 75 -9.44 7.40 0.87
N HIS A 76 -10.16 7.95 1.84
CA HIS A 76 -10.97 9.15 1.72
C HIS A 76 -10.53 10.15 2.79
N PHE A 77 -9.70 11.11 2.41
CA PHE A 77 -9.15 12.13 3.29
C PHE A 77 -9.91 13.45 3.10
N LEU A 78 -10.00 14.27 4.13
CA LEU A 78 -10.45 15.66 4.08
C LEU A 78 -9.25 16.62 3.97
N ALA A 79 -9.18 17.40 2.89
CA ALA A 79 -8.12 18.30 2.46
C ALA A 79 -7.85 19.50 3.39
N ASP A 80 -8.82 19.88 4.22
CA ASP A 80 -8.79 21.13 4.99
C ASP A 80 -8.57 20.96 6.50
N GLU A 81 -8.34 19.73 6.96
CA GLU A 81 -7.85 19.49 8.31
C GLU A 81 -6.33 19.41 8.30
N GLY A 82 -5.66 20.18 9.18
CA GLY A 82 -4.19 20.22 9.26
C GLY A 82 -3.51 18.85 9.42
N VAL A 83 -4.25 17.81 9.82
CA VAL A 83 -3.88 16.39 9.66
C VAL A 83 -5.15 15.60 9.35
N SER A 84 -5.41 15.32 8.07
CA SER A 84 -6.50 14.44 7.69
C SER A 84 -6.21 12.99 8.06
N ARG A 85 -7.10 12.36 8.83
CA ARG A 85 -6.91 10.99 9.34
C ARG A 85 -8.03 10.05 8.92
N VAL A 86 -7.65 8.87 8.46
CA VAL A 86 -8.60 7.80 8.08
C VAL A 86 -8.34 6.56 8.92
N LEU A 87 -9.41 5.93 9.40
CA LEU A 87 -9.34 4.64 10.05
C LEU A 87 -9.29 3.52 9.03
N SER A 88 -8.34 2.61 9.20
CA SER A 88 -8.18 1.44 8.36
C SER A 88 -8.01 0.19 9.20
N THR A 89 -8.69 -0.88 8.83
CA THR A 89 -8.68 -2.11 9.61
C THR A 89 -7.91 -3.21 8.89
N ILE A 90 -7.06 -3.94 9.62
CA ILE A 90 -6.35 -5.12 9.14
C ILE A 90 -6.72 -6.29 10.05
N ASP A 91 -7.31 -7.32 9.45
CA ASP A 91 -7.50 -8.61 10.11
C ASP A 91 -6.15 -9.37 10.13
N LEU A 92 -5.68 -9.71 11.33
CA LEU A 92 -4.38 -10.33 11.52
C LEU A 92 -4.41 -11.86 11.32
N THR A 93 -5.60 -12.47 11.18
CA THR A 93 -5.74 -13.90 10.93
C THR A 93 -5.07 -14.32 9.63
N ALA A 94 -5.06 -13.43 8.62
CA ALA A 94 -4.39 -13.65 7.34
C ALA A 94 -2.86 -13.76 7.45
N VAL A 95 -2.28 -13.40 8.60
CA VAL A 95 -0.85 -13.54 8.90
C VAL A 95 -0.60 -14.39 10.16
N ASN A 96 -1.52 -15.32 10.47
CA ASN A 96 -1.44 -16.26 11.58
C ASN A 96 -1.32 -15.60 12.97
N LEU A 97 -1.91 -14.42 13.13
CA LEU A 97 -2.00 -13.71 14.41
C LEU A 97 -3.48 -13.52 14.78
N ALA A 98 -3.77 -13.46 16.07
CA ALA A 98 -5.14 -13.24 16.54
C ALA A 98 -5.47 -11.74 16.62
N GLY A 99 -6.72 -11.40 16.32
CA GLY A 99 -7.26 -10.05 16.48
C GLY A 99 -7.16 -9.18 15.25
N THR A 100 -7.43 -7.90 15.46
CA THR A 100 -7.63 -6.91 14.41
C THR A 100 -6.83 -5.66 14.76
N LEU A 101 -6.10 -5.14 13.79
CA LEU A 101 -5.34 -3.91 13.93
C LEU A 101 -6.12 -2.75 13.31
N HIS A 102 -6.52 -1.79 14.14
CA HIS A 102 -7.13 -0.54 13.72
C HIS A 102 -6.03 0.51 13.59
N LEU A 103 -5.80 0.96 12.36
CA LEU A 103 -4.79 1.93 12.00
C LEU A 103 -5.41 3.29 11.82
N THR A 104 -4.73 4.31 12.32
CA THR A 104 -4.99 5.70 11.96
C THR A 104 -3.97 6.09 10.90
N LEU A 105 -4.45 6.41 9.70
CA LEU A 105 -3.63 6.75 8.55
C LEU A 105 -3.68 8.25 8.28
N ALA A 106 -2.56 8.87 7.95
CA ALA A 106 -2.49 10.23 7.45
C ALA A 106 -1.97 10.24 6.01
N TYR A 107 -2.48 11.16 5.19
CA TYR A 107 -1.98 11.39 3.83
C TYR A 107 -1.19 12.69 3.77
N SER A 108 0.08 12.62 3.43
CA SER A 108 0.93 13.80 3.27
C SER A 108 2.02 13.56 2.23
N ARG A 109 2.36 14.59 1.45
CA ARG A 109 3.44 14.53 0.45
C ARG A 109 3.33 13.34 -0.53
N GLY A 110 2.10 12.95 -0.90
CA GLY A 110 1.88 11.82 -1.81
C GLY A 110 1.94 10.44 -1.16
N LEU A 111 2.19 10.36 0.15
CA LEU A 111 2.39 9.13 0.90
C LEU A 111 1.30 8.94 1.96
N VAL A 112 0.99 7.67 2.26
CA VAL A 112 0.11 7.29 3.37
C VAL A 112 0.99 6.82 4.53
N HIS A 113 0.87 7.46 5.68
CA HIS A 113 1.61 7.14 6.89
C HIS A 113 0.71 6.51 7.94
N VAL A 114 1.23 5.55 8.72
CA VAL A 114 0.55 5.05 9.91
C VAL A 114 0.91 5.98 11.08
N GLU A 115 -0.06 6.71 11.58
CA GLU A 115 0.11 7.64 12.72
C GLU A 115 -0.16 6.94 14.05
N GLY A 116 -1.11 6.02 14.08
CA GLY A 116 -1.47 5.27 15.27
C GLY A 116 -1.97 3.87 14.95
N ALA A 117 -1.88 2.97 15.92
CA ALA A 117 -2.28 1.58 15.76
C ALA A 117 -2.83 1.02 17.08
N LEU A 118 -4.02 0.43 17.01
CA LEU A 118 -4.71 -0.17 18.16
C LEU A 118 -5.12 -1.60 17.83
N LEU A 119 -4.74 -2.54 18.70
CA LEU A 119 -5.08 -3.95 18.59
C LEU A 119 -6.36 -4.27 19.36
N THR A 120 -7.30 -4.93 18.70
CA THR A 120 -8.50 -5.50 19.31
C THR A 120 -8.52 -7.03 19.16
N PRO A 121 -9.17 -7.76 20.09
CA PRO A 121 -9.78 -7.29 21.34
C PRO A 121 -8.74 -6.82 22.38
N GLY A 122 -9.18 -6.00 23.35
CA GLY A 122 -8.33 -5.50 24.45
C GLY A 122 -7.88 -4.04 24.31
N ALA A 123 -8.16 -3.38 23.18
CA ALA A 123 -7.85 -1.97 22.92
C ALA A 123 -6.40 -1.59 23.26
N ILE A 124 -5.45 -2.47 22.90
CA ILE A 124 -4.04 -2.31 23.23
C ILE A 124 -3.44 -1.33 22.23
N THR A 125 -2.92 -0.21 22.73
CA THR A 125 -2.20 0.76 21.89
C THR A 125 -0.86 0.16 21.50
N ILE A 126 -0.62 0.05 20.20
CA ILE A 126 0.63 -0.43 19.61
C ILE A 126 1.50 0.76 19.19
N LYS A 127 0.86 1.84 18.74
CA LYS A 127 1.47 3.13 18.37
C LYS A 127 0.47 4.25 18.63
#